data_AF-A0A354Z7E2-F1
#
_entry.id   AF-A0A354Z7E2-F1
#
_cell.length_a   1.000
_cell.length_b   1.000
_cell.length_c   1.000
_cell.angle_alpha   90.00
_cell.angle_beta   90.00
_cell.angle_gamma   90.00
#
_symmetry.space_group_name_H-M   'P 1'
#
loop_
_entity.id
_entity.type
_entity.pdbx_description
1 polymer ?
#
loop_
_entity_poly.entity_id
_entity_poly.type
_entity_poly.pdbx_seq_one_letter_code
_entity_poly.pdbx_strand_id
1 'polypeptide(L)' 'IAPGVGTTVRGGPTYREAQLVMELIADTGRLGSLDIVELNPAFDKRNQTARLAVDLVESLFGKSTLMRG' A
#
# COMPACT_ATOMS: atom_id res chain seq x y z
N ILE A 1 -6.02 8.49 2.60
CA ILE A 1 -6.77 7.22 2.73
C ILE A 1 -6.26 6.29 3.84
N ALA A 2 -5.06 6.52 4.37
CA ALA A 2 -4.52 5.87 5.57
C ALA A 2 -4.66 6.81 6.78
N PRO A 3 -5.73 6.73 7.59
CA PRO A 3 -5.87 7.56 8.79
C PRO A 3 -4.99 7.12 9.97
N GLY A 4 -4.51 5.87 9.99
CA GLY A 4 -3.78 5.25 11.09
C GLY A 4 -2.26 5.28 10.94
N VAL A 5 -1.70 6.38 10.41
CA VAL A 5 -0.25 6.64 10.37
C VAL A 5 0.12 7.72 11.39
N GLY A 6 1.24 7.56 12.10
CA GLY A 6 1.62 8.42 13.23
C GLY A 6 1.81 9.90 12.90
N THR A 7 2.03 10.23 11.62
CA THR A 7 2.11 11.61 11.10
C THR A 7 1.40 11.72 9.76
N THR A 8 0.12 12.12 9.76
CA THR A 8 -0.59 12.44 8.51
C THR A 8 -0.04 13.75 7.93
N VAL A 9 0.94 13.67 7.04
CA VAL A 9 1.41 14.83 6.26
C VAL A 9 0.43 15.09 5.12
N ARG A 10 0.04 16.36 4.94
CA ARG A 10 -0.85 16.78 3.85
C ARG A 10 -0.07 16.70 2.52
N GLY A 11 -0.59 15.96 1.54
CA GLY A 11 0.05 15.79 0.22
C GLY A 11 0.70 14.44 -0.07
N GLY A 12 0.40 13.40 0.72
CA GLY A 12 0.85 12.04 0.42
C GLY A 12 0.19 11.41 -0.82
N PRO A 13 0.73 10.29 -1.32
CA PRO A 13 0.22 9.62 -2.52
C PRO A 13 -1.23 9.14 -2.37
N THR A 14 -1.96 9.17 -3.47
CA THR A 14 -3.28 8.56 -3.61
C THR A 14 -3.18 7.03 -3.61
N TYR A 15 -4.32 6.35 -3.42
CA TYR A 15 -4.40 4.88 -3.50
C TYR A 15 -3.77 4.34 -4.79
N ARG A 16 -4.16 4.96 -5.91
CA ARG A 16 -3.80 4.50 -7.25
C ARG A 16 -2.32 4.70 -7.53
N GLU A 17 -1.73 5.79 -7.04
CA GLU A 17 -0.28 6.03 -7.16
C GLU A 17 0.51 5.01 -6.34
N ALA A 18 0.10 4.74 -5.10
CA ALA A 18 0.73 3.73 -4.27
C ALA A 18 0.61 2.33 -4.87
N GLN A 19 -0.56 1.97 -5.41
CA GLN A 19 -0.77 0.68 -6.07
C GLN A 19 0.11 0.54 -7.32
N LEU A 20 0.18 1.58 -8.18
CA LEU A 20 1.02 1.55 -9.38
C LEU A 20 2.49 1.34 -9.03
N VAL A 21 2.99 2.01 -7.99
CA VAL A 21 4.38 1.81 -7.52
C VAL A 21 4.62 0.36 -7.09
N MET A 22 3.67 -0.27 -6.38
CA MET A 22 3.79 -1.68 -5.99
C MET A 22 3.81 -2.62 -7.19
N GLU A 23 2.95 -2.40 -8.19
CA GLU A 23 2.95 -3.17 -9.43
C GLU A 23 4.26 -3.00 -10.21
N LEU A 24 4.83 -1.78 -10.27
CA LEU A 24 6.11 -1.54 -10.93
C LEU A 24 7.28 -2.23 -10.21
N ILE A 25 7.28 -2.27 -8.88
CA ILE A 25 8.29 -3.00 -8.10
C ILE A 25 8.15 -4.51 -8.35
N ALA A 26 6.91 -5.03 -8.36
CA ALA A 26 6.63 -6.43 -8.66
C ALA A 26 7.15 -6.84 -10.05
N ASP A 27 6.90 -6.01 -11.06
CA ASP A 27 7.35 -6.23 -12.45
C ASP A 27 8.87 -6.37 -12.58
N THR A 28 9.65 -5.81 -11.63
CA THR A 28 11.11 -5.98 -11.67
C THR A 28 11.56 -7.41 -11.36
N GLY A 29 10.76 -8.20 -10.63
CA GLY A 29 11.15 -9.52 -10.12
C GLY A 29 12.34 -9.50 -9.14
N ARG A 30 12.72 -8.32 -8.61
CA ARG A 30 13.95 -8.12 -7.82
C ARG A 30 13.69 -7.81 -6.34
N LEU A 31 12.44 -7.85 -5.89
CA LEU A 31 12.11 -7.60 -4.50
C LEU A 31 12.69 -8.72 -3.62
N GLY A 32 13.60 -8.37 -2.70
CA GLY A 32 14.16 -9.31 -1.72
C GLY A 32 13.48 -9.26 -0.36
N SER A 33 12.97 -8.10 0.06
CA SER A 33 12.33 -7.88 1.36
C SER A 33 11.41 -6.65 1.33
N LEU A 34 10.41 -6.63 2.21
CA LEU A 34 9.46 -5.51 2.39
C LEU A 34 9.26 -5.26 3.90
N ASP A 35 9.36 -4.00 4.31
CA ASP A 35 8.98 -3.56 5.65
C ASP A 35 7.69 -2.73 5.59
N ILE A 36 6.70 -3.10 6.40
CA ILE A 36 5.45 -2.33 6.58
C ILE A 36 5.54 -1.66 7.94
N VAL A 37 5.67 -0.34 7.92
CA VAL A 37 5.82 0.49 9.13
C VAL A 37 4.63 1.41 9.34
N GLU A 38 4.55 2.04 10.52
CA GLU A 38 3.57 3.08 10.84
C GLU A 38 2.10 2.66 10.84
N LEU A 39 1.79 1.35 10.90
CA LEU A 39 0.45 0.88 11.23
C LEU A 39 0.18 1.13 12.72
N ASN A 40 -0.68 2.10 13.03
CA ASN A 40 -1.14 2.35 14.39
C ASN A 40 -2.63 2.03 14.55
N PRO A 41 -3.00 0.83 15.06
CA PRO A 41 -4.39 0.42 15.25
C PRO A 41 -5.19 1.36 16.17
N ALA A 42 -4.52 2.06 17.10
CA ALA A 42 -5.19 2.97 18.02
C ALA A 42 -5.70 4.25 17.33
N PHE A 43 -5.10 4.64 16.20
CA PHE A 43 -5.54 5.76 15.37
C PHE A 43 -6.25 5.32 14.08
N ASP A 44 -6.36 4.01 13.84
CA ASP A 44 -6.99 3.50 12.64
C ASP A 44 -8.53 3.49 12.78
N LYS A 45 -9.22 4.00 11.77
CA LYS A 45 -10.68 4.00 11.74
C LYS A 45 -11.16 2.73 11.05
N ARG A 46 -11.71 1.79 11.83
CA ARG A 46 -12.29 0.53 11.32
C ARG A 46 -11.29 -0.29 10.50
N ASN A 47 -10.02 -0.31 10.91
CA ASN A 47 -8.96 -1.08 10.24
C ASN A 47 -8.71 -0.66 8.78
N GLN A 48 -9.08 0.57 8.41
CA GLN A 48 -8.98 1.06 7.03
C GLN A 48 -7.53 1.13 6.55
N THR A 49 -6.60 1.50 7.43
CA THR A 49 -5.18 1.59 7.11
C THR A 49 -4.56 0.21 6.99
N ALA A 50 -4.98 -0.74 7.84
CA ALA A 50 -4.54 -2.13 7.71
C ALA A 50 -5.04 -2.79 6.41
N ARG A 51 -6.31 -2.57 6.03
CA ARG A 51 -6.84 -3.10 4.75
C ARG A 51 -6.10 -2.53 3.56
N LEU A 52 -5.82 -1.24 3.57
CA LEU A 52 -5.01 -0.59 2.55
C LEU A 52 -3.60 -1.19 2.46
N ALA A 53 -2.95 -1.45 3.60
CA ALA A 53 -1.64 -2.08 3.61
C ALA A 53 -1.68 -3.49 2.99
N VAL A 54 -2.69 -4.28 3.34
CA VAL A 54 -2.91 -5.61 2.73
C VAL A 54 -3.11 -5.50 1.23
N ASP A 55 -3.99 -4.61 0.75
CA ASP A 55 -4.26 -4.45 -0.68
C ASP A 55 -2.99 -4.08 -1.47
N LEU A 56 -2.14 -3.20 -0.91
CA LEU A 56 -0.87 -2.81 -1.54
C LEU A 56 0.14 -3.96 -1.57
N VAL A 57 0.21 -4.76 -0.51
CA VAL A 57 1.04 -5.96 -0.45
C VAL A 57 0.58 -6.99 -1.48
N GLU A 58 -0.73 -7.20 -1.61
CA GLU A 58 -1.25 -8.11 -2.64
C GLU A 58 -0.85 -7.65 -4.06
N SER A 59 -0.93 -6.35 -4.37
CA SER A 59 -0.44 -5.81 -5.65
C SER A 59 1.05 -6.04 -5.85
N LEU A 60 1.85 -5.90 -4.79
CA LEU A 60 3.29 -6.19 -4.81
C LEU A 60 3.60 -7.68 -5.09
N PHE A 61 2.73 -8.59 -4.67
CA PHE A 61 2.84 -10.03 -4.96
C PHE A 61 2.12 -10.44 -6.27
N GLY A 62 1.75 -9.49 -7.12
CA GLY A 62 1.25 -9.75 -8.47
C GLY A 62 -0.28 -9.80 -8.60
N LYS A 63 -1.05 -9.40 -7.58
CA LYS A 63 -2.50 -9.22 -7.72
C LYS A 63 -2.77 -7.99 -8.59
N SER A 64 -2.99 -8.22 -9.89
CA SER A 64 -3.35 -7.17 -10.84
C SER A 64 -4.87 -6.98 -10.87
N THR A 65 -5.33 -5.78 -10.52
CA THR A 65 -6.71 -5.34 -10.83
C THR A 65 -6.77 -4.51 -12.12
N LEU A 66 -5.61 -4.08 -12.66
CA LEU A 66 -5.51 -3.61 -14.03
C LEU A 66 -5.47 -4.81 -14.97
N MET A 67 -6.49 -4.92 -15.82
CA MET A 67 -6.46 -5.80 -16.98
C MET A 67 -5.37 -5.27 -17.92
N ARG A 68 -4.22 -5.94 -17.98
CA ARG A 68 -3.19 -5.67 -18.99
C ARG A 68 -3.63 -6.40 -20.26
N GLY A 69 -4.18 -5.64 -21.21
CA GLY A 69 -4.49 -6.11 -22.57
C GLY A 69 -3.23 -6.21 -23.43
#